data_AF-A0AA90T0R1-F1
#
_entry.id   AF-A0AA90T0R1-F1
#
_cell.length_a   1.000
_cell.length_b   1.000
_cell.length_c   1.000
_cell.angle_alpha   90.00
_cell.angle_beta   90.00
_cell.angle_gamma   90.00
#
_symmetry.space_group_name_H-M   'P 1'
#
loop_
_entity.id
_entity.type
_entity.pdbx_description
1 polymer ?
#
loop_
_entity_poly.entity_id
_entity_poly.type
_entity_poly.pdbx_seq_one_letter_code
_entity_poly.pdbx_strand_id
1 'polypeptide(L)'
;MAPVKRAMARPRQDGAALLLLLAVAGLGAASLLMSGMAKTDMHAGPERRSAAALAQAREALLGFALANGRLPRPALESGGGREFEGRCDSEARCTGLLPWVTLGLAPGDGWGKLLRYSVSPVMSAAPIQPTVAFGTKSVLTRRAGRLAYQVGAAECSMATQCAAAVVLSHGREQGGISVHGVRQPPTSGTNLDERVNAGATTTFVQRARERDPSLAGGEFDDQLVLVPVGILFNRMSLARTLPHGE
;
A
#
# COMPACT_ATOMS: atom_id res chain seq x y z
N MET A 1 -29.09 78.74 -42.00
CA MET A 1 -28.18 78.07 -41.05
C MET A 1 -28.86 76.77 -40.62
N ALA A 2 -28.39 75.62 -41.09
CA ALA A 2 -29.07 74.32 -40.90
C ALA A 2 -28.80 73.73 -39.50
N PRO A 3 -29.75 73.02 -38.86
CA PRO A 3 -29.48 72.28 -37.63
C PRO A 3 -29.09 70.83 -37.94
N VAL A 4 -27.95 70.39 -37.38
CA VAL A 4 -27.47 69.01 -37.43
C VAL A 4 -28.14 68.19 -36.31
N LYS A 5 -28.90 67.16 -36.68
CA LYS A 5 -29.44 66.16 -35.75
C LYS A 5 -28.35 65.14 -35.41
N ARG A 6 -28.00 65.00 -34.12
CA ARG A 6 -27.16 63.90 -33.61
C ARG A 6 -28.04 62.67 -33.33
N ALA A 7 -27.72 61.55 -33.95
CA ALA A 7 -28.30 60.25 -33.63
C ALA A 7 -27.57 59.63 -32.43
N MET A 8 -28.31 59.25 -31.38
CA MET A 8 -27.79 58.42 -30.28
C MET A 8 -27.80 56.95 -30.71
N ALA A 9 -26.62 56.32 -30.79
CA ALA A 9 -26.48 54.88 -30.95
C ALA A 9 -26.58 54.19 -29.57
N ARG A 10 -27.44 53.18 -29.46
CA ARG A 10 -27.52 52.28 -28.29
C ARG A 10 -26.49 51.16 -28.44
N PRO A 11 -25.65 50.86 -27.43
CA PRO A 11 -24.74 49.73 -27.50
C PRO A 11 -25.50 48.41 -27.32
N ARG A 12 -25.26 47.45 -28.22
CA ARG A 12 -25.74 46.06 -28.14
C ARG A 12 -24.81 45.27 -27.21
N GLN A 13 -25.33 44.82 -26.07
CA GLN A 13 -24.62 44.01 -25.08
C GLN A 13 -25.16 42.56 -25.08
N ASP A 14 -24.95 41.82 -26.17
CA ASP A 14 -25.46 40.43 -26.25
C ASP A 14 -24.36 39.36 -26.18
N GLY A 15 -23.08 39.73 -26.30
CA GLY A 15 -21.95 38.79 -26.31
C GLY A 15 -21.26 38.56 -24.97
N ALA A 16 -21.10 39.62 -24.17
CA ALA A 16 -20.35 39.55 -22.90
C ALA A 16 -21.10 38.75 -21.82
N ALA A 17 -22.43 38.82 -21.80
CA ALA A 17 -23.26 38.09 -20.84
C ALA A 17 -23.18 36.57 -21.06
N LEU A 18 -23.14 36.12 -22.32
CA LEU A 18 -23.02 34.70 -22.66
C LEU A 18 -21.67 34.13 -22.23
N LEU A 19 -20.59 34.87 -22.45
CA LEU A 19 -19.24 34.47 -22.03
C LEU A 19 -19.11 34.40 -20.51
N LEU A 20 -19.72 35.33 -19.78
CA LEU A 20 -19.78 35.30 -18.31
C LEU A 20 -20.56 34.09 -17.79
N LEU A 21 -21.71 33.79 -18.39
CA LEU A 21 -22.52 32.62 -18.02
C LEU A 21 -21.77 31.30 -18.26
N LEU A 22 -21.08 31.17 -19.40
CA LEU A 22 -20.26 30.00 -19.71
C LEU A 22 -19.06 29.86 -18.77
N ALA A 23 -18.41 30.97 -18.39
CA ALA A 23 -17.31 30.95 -17.43
C ALA A 23 -17.78 30.49 -16.04
N VAL A 24 -18.91 31.01 -15.56
CA VAL A 24 -19.50 30.62 -14.27
C VAL A 24 -19.96 29.16 -14.29
N ALA A 25 -20.60 28.71 -15.38
CA ALA A 25 -21.03 27.32 -15.54
C ALA A 25 -19.83 26.36 -15.61
N GLY A 26 -18.75 26.74 -16.32
CA GLY A 26 -17.52 25.97 -16.41
C GLY A 26 -16.80 25.85 -15.06
N LEU A 27 -16.72 26.94 -14.30
CA LEU A 27 -16.17 26.94 -12.94
C LEU A 27 -17.03 26.11 -11.97
N GLY A 28 -18.36 26.19 -12.09
CA GLY A 28 -19.30 25.38 -11.31
C GLY A 28 -19.14 23.88 -11.59
N ALA A 29 -19.05 23.49 -12.87
CA ALA A 29 -18.83 22.11 -13.27
C ALA A 29 -17.45 21.60 -12.80
N ALA A 30 -16.39 22.40 -12.93
CA ALA A 30 -15.07 22.05 -12.43
C ALA A 30 -15.05 21.83 -10.91
N SER A 31 -15.74 22.68 -10.14
CA SER A 31 -15.86 22.56 -8.68
C SER A 31 -16.63 21.30 -8.26
N LEU A 32 -17.71 20.95 -8.97
CA LEU A 32 -18.48 19.73 -8.71
C LEU A 32 -17.68 18.46 -9.03
N LEU A 33 -16.89 18.47 -10.11
CA LEU A 33 -16.04 17.34 -10.49
C LEU A 33 -14.90 17.12 -9.48
N MET A 34 -14.26 18.19 -8.98
CA MET A 34 -13.25 18.08 -7.92
C MET A 34 -13.84 17.59 -6.59
N SER A 35 -15.08 17.98 -6.29
CA SER A 35 -15.78 17.57 -5.05
C SER A 35 -16.24 16.10 -5.06
N GLY A 36 -16.41 15.49 -6.24
CA GLY A 36 -16.84 14.10 -6.39
C GLY A 36 -15.75 13.08 -6.08
N MET A 37 -14.47 13.40 -6.37
CA MET A 37 -13.37 12.44 -6.19
C MET A 37 -12.86 12.34 -4.75
N ALA A 38 -13.04 13.40 -3.93
CA ALA A 38 -12.63 13.40 -2.53
C ALA A 38 -13.65 12.76 -1.55
N LYS A 39 -14.92 12.61 -1.97
CA LYS A 39 -16.01 12.16 -1.07
C LYS A 39 -16.20 10.65 -1.02
N THR A 40 -15.66 9.89 -1.97
CA THR A 40 -15.82 8.43 -2.02
C THR A 40 -15.06 7.69 -0.91
N ASP A 41 -13.96 8.25 -0.40
CA ASP A 41 -13.13 7.59 0.62
C ASP A 41 -13.58 7.89 2.06
N MET A 42 -14.31 8.99 2.27
CA MET A 42 -14.72 9.44 3.62
C MET A 42 -15.80 8.55 4.26
N HIS A 43 -16.47 7.72 3.47
CA HIS A 43 -17.49 6.78 3.94
C HIS A 43 -17.01 5.31 3.93
N ALA A 44 -15.76 5.05 3.56
CA ALA A 44 -15.19 3.71 3.59
C ALA A 44 -14.76 3.34 5.02
N GLY A 45 -15.28 2.22 5.52
CA GLY A 45 -14.85 1.66 6.81
C GLY A 45 -13.34 1.43 6.89
N PRO A 46 -12.74 1.42 8.09
CA PRO A 46 -11.30 1.20 8.29
C PRO A 46 -10.74 0.02 7.49
N GLU A 47 -11.49 -1.07 7.39
CA GLU A 47 -11.12 -2.28 6.67
C GLU A 47 -10.90 -2.05 5.16
N ARG A 48 -11.74 -1.21 4.55
CA ARG A 48 -11.62 -0.86 3.12
C ARG A 48 -10.44 0.08 2.90
N ARG A 49 -10.23 1.04 3.82
CA ARG A 49 -9.08 1.95 3.79
C ARG A 49 -7.76 1.19 3.98
N SER A 50 -7.71 0.21 4.88
CA SER A 50 -6.57 -0.71 5.03
C SER A 50 -6.31 -1.51 3.76
N ALA A 51 -7.35 -2.06 3.12
CA ALA A 51 -7.20 -2.78 1.83
C ALA A 51 -6.63 -1.86 0.73
N ALA A 52 -7.09 -0.61 0.65
CA ALA A 52 -6.58 0.38 -0.30
C ALA A 52 -5.11 0.74 -0.02
N ALA A 53 -4.76 1.00 1.24
CA ALA A 53 -3.38 1.28 1.66
C ALA A 53 -2.44 0.11 1.34
N LEU A 54 -2.86 -1.13 1.59
CA LEU A 54 -2.11 -2.33 1.22
C LEU A 54 -1.92 -2.42 -0.30
N ALA A 55 -2.97 -2.18 -1.09
CA ALA A 55 -2.85 -2.18 -2.55
C ALA A 55 -1.86 -1.13 -3.05
N GLN A 56 -1.93 0.11 -2.52
CA GLN A 56 -0.98 1.18 -2.82
C GLN A 56 0.45 0.82 -2.42
N ALA A 57 0.63 0.21 -1.24
CA ALA A 57 1.92 -0.27 -0.78
C ALA A 57 2.53 -1.30 -1.75
N ARG A 58 1.74 -2.27 -2.22
CA ARG A 58 2.21 -3.26 -3.20
C ARG A 58 2.67 -2.59 -4.50
N GLU A 59 1.89 -1.67 -5.05
CA GLU A 59 2.26 -0.99 -6.30
C GLU A 59 3.50 -0.11 -6.13
N ALA A 60 3.63 0.60 -5.00
CA ALA A 60 4.82 1.40 -4.70
C ALA A 60 6.08 0.53 -4.51
N LEU A 61 5.95 -0.63 -3.85
CA LEU A 61 7.05 -1.60 -3.72
C LEU A 61 7.52 -2.10 -5.10
N LEU A 62 6.57 -2.44 -5.99
CA LEU A 62 6.89 -2.81 -7.35
C LEU A 62 7.60 -1.66 -8.08
N GLY A 63 7.05 -0.44 -8.04
CA GLY A 63 7.65 0.74 -8.66
C GLY A 63 9.06 1.06 -8.14
N PHE A 64 9.28 0.95 -6.82
CA PHE A 64 10.60 1.10 -6.22
C PHE A 64 11.59 0.08 -6.77
N ALA A 65 11.17 -1.18 -6.94
CA ALA A 65 12.03 -2.22 -7.51
C ALA A 65 12.38 -1.98 -8.98
N LEU A 66 11.47 -1.40 -9.76
CA LEU A 66 11.78 -0.99 -11.14
C LEU A 66 12.86 0.09 -11.19
N ALA A 67 12.79 1.07 -10.30
CA ALA A 67 13.73 2.18 -10.26
C ALA A 67 15.09 1.82 -9.64
N ASN A 68 15.11 0.93 -8.65
CA ASN A 68 16.30 0.66 -7.83
C ASN A 68 16.90 -0.74 -8.02
N GLY A 69 16.28 -1.60 -8.82
CA GLY A 69 16.75 -2.98 -9.04
C GLY A 69 16.63 -3.90 -7.82
N ARG A 70 15.90 -3.47 -6.77
CA ARG A 70 15.66 -4.19 -5.52
C ARG A 70 14.38 -3.70 -4.83
N LEU A 71 13.80 -4.49 -3.95
CA LEU A 71 12.80 -4.01 -2.98
C LEU A 71 13.47 -3.13 -1.90
N PRO A 72 12.73 -2.18 -1.30
CA PRO A 72 13.29 -1.37 -0.22
C PRO A 72 13.48 -2.23 1.03
N ARG A 73 14.40 -1.81 1.89
CA ARG A 73 14.55 -2.39 3.23
C ARG A 73 13.45 -1.82 4.13
N PRO A 74 13.02 -2.53 5.19
CA PRO A 74 12.06 -1.98 6.13
C PRO A 74 12.51 -0.65 6.75
N ALA A 75 11.56 0.13 7.25
CA ALA A 75 11.86 1.22 8.15
C ALA A 75 12.01 0.69 9.59
N LEU A 76 12.92 1.30 10.34
CA LEU A 76 12.97 1.15 11.79
C LEU A 76 11.88 2.00 12.43
N GLU A 77 11.45 1.66 13.64
CA GLU A 77 10.47 2.45 14.38
C GLU A 77 10.92 3.90 14.60
N SER A 78 12.21 4.12 14.86
CA SER A 78 12.84 5.43 14.99
C SER A 78 13.28 6.05 13.64
N GLY A 79 13.09 5.36 12.53
CA GLY A 79 13.62 5.73 11.21
C GLY A 79 12.77 6.72 10.41
N GLY A 80 11.68 7.24 11.00
CA GLY A 80 10.83 8.25 10.36
C GLY A 80 10.21 7.81 9.03
N GLY A 81 10.04 6.49 8.81
CA GLY A 81 9.46 5.94 7.58
C GLY A 81 10.41 5.84 6.39
N ARG A 82 11.71 6.10 6.56
CA ARG A 82 12.73 5.81 5.54
C ARG A 82 13.23 4.38 5.70
N GLU A 83 13.60 3.74 4.58
CA GLU A 83 14.30 2.46 4.64
C GLU A 83 15.59 2.58 5.46
N PHE A 84 15.92 1.56 6.25
CA PHE A 84 17.13 1.60 7.07
C PHE A 84 18.40 1.40 6.23
N GLU A 85 19.48 2.10 6.56
CA GLU A 85 20.69 2.16 5.72
C GLU A 85 21.61 0.93 5.83
N GLY A 86 21.41 0.09 6.85
CA GLY A 86 22.14 -1.15 7.07
C GLY A 86 21.75 -2.30 6.13
N ARG A 87 22.41 -3.45 6.28
CA ARG A 87 22.09 -4.65 5.51
C ARG A 87 20.90 -5.41 6.08
N CYS A 88 20.16 -6.01 5.17
CA CYS A 88 19.04 -6.90 5.40
C CYS A 88 19.56 -8.33 5.22
N ASP A 89 20.35 -8.82 6.19
CA ASP A 89 21.12 -10.07 6.11
C ASP A 89 20.47 -11.25 6.84
N SER A 90 19.29 -11.03 7.43
CA SER A 90 18.48 -12.03 8.10
C SER A 90 17.00 -11.69 7.99
N GLU A 91 16.13 -12.69 8.10
CA GLU A 91 14.68 -12.52 8.06
C GLU A 91 14.16 -11.53 9.12
N ALA A 92 14.79 -11.53 10.30
CA ALA A 92 14.47 -10.59 11.37
C ALA A 92 14.82 -9.14 11.01
N ARG A 93 16.03 -8.89 10.49
CA ARG A 93 16.44 -7.55 10.02
C ARG A 93 15.70 -7.11 8.76
N CYS A 94 15.16 -8.07 8.01
CA CYS A 94 14.30 -7.83 6.86
C CYS A 94 12.82 -7.74 7.19
N THR A 95 12.49 -7.55 8.46
CA THR A 95 11.12 -7.32 8.93
C THR A 95 11.08 -6.06 9.79
N GLY A 96 10.11 -5.20 9.55
CA GLY A 96 9.94 -3.94 10.26
C GLY A 96 8.71 -3.19 9.79
N LEU A 97 8.78 -1.85 9.78
CA LEU A 97 7.71 -1.02 9.23
C LEU A 97 7.85 -0.88 7.72
N LEU A 98 6.74 -0.69 7.02
CA LEU A 98 6.77 -0.28 5.62
C LEU A 98 7.50 1.07 5.52
N PRO A 99 8.47 1.26 4.62
CA PRO A 99 9.20 2.53 4.51
C PRO A 99 8.37 3.54 3.70
N TRP A 100 7.27 4.04 4.29
CA TRP A 100 6.28 4.87 3.58
C TRP A 100 6.86 6.18 3.03
N VAL A 101 7.86 6.80 3.68
CA VAL A 101 8.53 8.00 3.16
C VAL A 101 9.38 7.65 1.94
N THR A 102 10.15 6.57 2.01
CA THR A 102 10.93 6.08 0.85
C THR A 102 10.03 5.73 -0.33
N LEU A 103 8.81 5.25 -0.07
CA LEU A 103 7.83 4.85 -1.08
C LEU A 103 6.94 6.00 -1.56
N GLY A 104 7.01 7.19 -0.95
CA GLY A 104 6.13 8.31 -1.29
C GLY A 104 4.65 8.07 -0.94
N LEU A 105 4.38 7.29 0.11
CA LEU A 105 3.04 6.92 0.55
C LEU A 105 2.61 7.70 1.80
N ALA A 106 1.30 7.84 1.96
CA ALA A 106 0.73 8.24 3.25
C ALA A 106 1.04 7.17 4.33
N PRO A 107 1.27 7.58 5.59
CA PRO A 107 1.55 6.63 6.65
C PRO A 107 0.29 5.85 7.06
N GLY A 108 0.45 4.55 7.21
CA GLY A 108 -0.48 3.68 7.93
C GLY A 108 -1.72 3.20 7.19
N ASP A 109 -2.59 2.55 7.94
CA ASP A 109 -3.78 1.85 7.49
C ASP A 109 -5.08 2.57 7.90
N GLY A 110 -6.23 1.93 7.65
CA GLY A 110 -7.53 2.51 7.99
C GLY A 110 -7.80 2.67 9.49
N TRP A 111 -7.01 2.01 10.34
CA TRP A 111 -7.06 2.10 11.80
C TRP A 111 -6.07 3.12 12.37
N GLY A 112 -5.33 3.82 11.50
CA GLY A 112 -4.31 4.79 11.91
C GLY A 112 -3.05 4.12 12.46
N LYS A 113 -2.79 2.85 12.11
CA LYS A 113 -1.57 2.13 12.45
C LYS A 113 -0.63 2.02 11.27
N LEU A 114 0.68 2.15 11.51
CA LEU A 114 1.72 1.92 10.52
C LEU A 114 1.68 0.47 10.04
N LEU A 115 1.83 0.29 8.72
CA LEU A 115 1.87 -1.02 8.09
C LEU A 115 3.19 -1.72 8.42
N ARG A 116 3.12 -3.01 8.73
CA ARG A 116 4.29 -3.87 8.85
C ARG A 116 4.71 -4.36 7.48
N TYR A 117 6.01 -4.55 7.28
CA TYR A 117 6.60 -5.00 6.04
C TYR A 117 7.70 -6.01 6.30
N SER A 118 7.69 -7.08 5.53
CA SER A 118 8.73 -8.10 5.57
C SER A 118 9.14 -8.47 4.15
N VAL A 119 10.44 -8.40 3.88
CA VAL A 119 11.03 -8.65 2.56
C VAL A 119 11.99 -9.83 2.64
N SER A 120 12.09 -10.60 1.56
CA SER A 120 13.10 -11.64 1.46
C SER A 120 14.48 -10.99 1.34
N PRO A 121 15.48 -11.40 2.15
CA PRO A 121 16.81 -10.78 2.18
C PRO A 121 17.42 -10.58 0.79
N VAL A 122 17.40 -11.62 -0.05
CA VAL A 122 17.94 -11.58 -1.42
C VAL A 122 17.25 -10.55 -2.33
N MET A 123 15.98 -10.22 -2.06
CA MET A 123 15.20 -9.25 -2.84
C MET A 123 15.45 -7.80 -2.43
N SER A 124 16.12 -7.58 -1.30
CA SER A 124 16.45 -6.24 -0.77
C SER A 124 17.88 -5.78 -1.13
N ALA A 125 18.59 -6.56 -1.94
CA ALA A 125 19.90 -6.25 -2.46
C ALA A 125 19.82 -6.01 -3.98
N ALA A 126 20.51 -4.98 -4.46
CA ALA A 126 20.57 -4.65 -5.88
C ALA A 126 21.92 -5.10 -6.49
N PRO A 127 21.92 -5.57 -7.75
CA PRO A 127 20.74 -5.99 -8.51
C PRO A 127 20.21 -7.35 -8.01
N ILE A 128 18.89 -7.54 -8.05
CA ILE A 128 18.32 -8.88 -7.86
C ILE A 128 18.75 -9.78 -9.04
N GLN A 129 19.22 -10.99 -8.73
CA GLN A 129 19.63 -11.98 -9.73
C GLN A 129 18.53 -13.05 -9.89
N PRO A 130 17.70 -13.01 -10.96
CA PRO A 130 16.52 -13.86 -11.08
C PRO A 130 16.82 -15.36 -11.17
N THR A 131 18.04 -15.74 -11.56
CA THR A 131 18.47 -17.13 -11.68
C THR A 131 18.68 -17.84 -10.33
N VAL A 132 18.88 -17.07 -9.26
CA VAL A 132 19.16 -17.61 -7.91
C VAL A 132 18.25 -17.04 -6.82
N ALA A 133 17.60 -15.89 -7.06
CA ALA A 133 16.78 -15.20 -6.06
C ALA A 133 15.36 -15.76 -5.98
N PHE A 134 15.00 -16.43 -4.88
CA PHE A 134 13.64 -16.86 -4.56
C PHE A 134 13.07 -16.08 -3.37
N GLY A 135 11.75 -16.06 -3.27
CA GLY A 135 11.05 -15.49 -2.12
C GLY A 135 11.12 -16.41 -0.91
N THR A 136 10.95 -15.86 0.28
CA THR A 136 11.01 -16.55 1.58
C THR A 136 9.73 -16.36 2.40
N LYS A 137 8.74 -15.65 1.83
CA LYS A 137 7.49 -15.34 2.52
C LYS A 137 6.39 -16.31 2.13
N SER A 138 5.81 -16.98 3.11
CA SER A 138 4.70 -17.92 2.93
C SER A 138 3.47 -17.45 3.70
N VAL A 139 2.31 -17.93 3.28
CA VAL A 139 1.03 -17.62 3.90
C VAL A 139 0.27 -18.91 4.17
N LEU A 140 -0.10 -19.09 5.43
CA LEU A 140 -1.02 -20.11 5.90
C LEU A 140 -2.45 -19.56 5.88
N THR A 141 -3.41 -20.46 5.71
CA THR A 141 -4.83 -20.20 5.94
C THR A 141 -5.41 -21.28 6.84
N ARG A 142 -6.62 -21.07 7.35
CA ARG A 142 -7.36 -22.10 8.10
C ARG A 142 -8.39 -22.79 7.22
N ARG A 143 -8.31 -24.12 7.14
CA ARG A 143 -9.30 -24.98 6.49
C ARG A 143 -9.76 -26.02 7.51
N ALA A 144 -11.07 -26.04 7.80
CA ALA A 144 -11.66 -26.91 8.81
C ALA A 144 -10.88 -26.89 10.15
N GLY A 145 -10.55 -25.69 10.63
CA GLY A 145 -9.83 -25.48 11.89
C GLY A 145 -8.32 -25.76 11.87
N ARG A 146 -7.75 -26.30 10.78
CA ARG A 146 -6.31 -26.61 10.66
C ARG A 146 -5.58 -25.61 9.76
N LEU A 147 -4.31 -25.33 10.06
CA LEU A 147 -3.45 -24.49 9.22
C LEU A 147 -3.00 -25.26 7.97
N ALA A 148 -3.03 -24.61 6.82
CA ALA A 148 -2.57 -25.13 5.54
C ALA A 148 -1.94 -24.01 4.71
N TYR A 149 -0.90 -24.32 3.93
CA TYR A 149 -0.30 -23.33 3.02
C TYR A 149 -1.30 -22.89 1.94
N GLN A 150 -1.49 -21.59 1.87
CA GLN A 150 -2.19 -20.91 0.78
C GLN A 150 -1.18 -20.36 -0.24
N VAL A 151 -0.02 -19.89 0.22
CA VAL A 151 1.09 -19.45 -0.62
C VAL A 151 2.40 -19.97 -0.02
N GLY A 152 3.31 -20.43 -0.88
CA GLY A 152 4.59 -20.95 -0.42
C GLY A 152 4.49 -22.37 0.15
N ALA A 153 5.52 -22.72 0.92
CA ALA A 153 5.60 -23.95 1.69
C ALA A 153 6.39 -23.69 2.98
N ALA A 154 6.60 -24.74 3.79
CA ALA A 154 7.45 -24.67 4.98
C ALA A 154 8.90 -24.34 4.61
N GLU A 155 9.38 -24.93 3.52
CA GLU A 155 10.68 -24.65 2.95
C GLU A 155 10.51 -23.91 1.62
N CYS A 156 11.09 -22.72 1.54
CA CYS A 156 11.04 -21.92 0.34
C CYS A 156 12.17 -22.29 -0.63
N SER A 157 11.83 -22.41 -1.90
CA SER A 157 12.76 -22.65 -3.00
C SER A 157 12.19 -22.01 -4.27
N MET A 158 12.93 -22.12 -5.37
CA MET A 158 12.46 -21.79 -6.71
C MET A 158 11.14 -22.48 -7.09
N ALA A 159 10.90 -23.70 -6.58
CA ALA A 159 9.74 -24.50 -6.91
C ALA A 159 8.51 -24.21 -6.05
N THR A 160 8.68 -23.65 -4.84
CA THR A 160 7.57 -23.49 -3.88
C THR A 160 6.89 -22.12 -3.95
N GLN A 161 7.33 -21.23 -4.84
CA GLN A 161 6.65 -19.97 -5.16
C GLN A 161 6.35 -19.06 -3.95
N CYS A 162 7.20 -19.10 -2.91
CA CYS A 162 7.13 -18.14 -1.82
C CYS A 162 7.25 -16.70 -2.34
N ALA A 163 6.57 -15.76 -1.69
CA ALA A 163 6.54 -14.36 -2.09
C ALA A 163 7.84 -13.62 -1.74
N ALA A 164 8.13 -12.56 -2.50
CA ALA A 164 9.28 -11.69 -2.30
C ALA A 164 9.11 -10.76 -1.08
N ALA A 165 7.87 -10.37 -0.79
CA ALA A 165 7.54 -9.57 0.38
C ALA A 165 6.08 -9.73 0.81
N VAL A 166 5.81 -9.35 2.06
CA VAL A 166 4.49 -9.23 2.70
C VAL A 166 4.36 -7.81 3.26
N VAL A 167 3.20 -7.19 3.07
CA VAL A 167 2.78 -6.00 3.82
C VAL A 167 1.54 -6.38 4.63
N LEU A 168 1.49 -6.00 5.91
CA LEU A 168 0.47 -6.40 6.86
C LEU A 168 -0.12 -5.17 7.58
N SER A 169 -1.44 -5.15 7.68
CA SER A 169 -2.25 -4.31 8.57
C SER A 169 -2.71 -5.17 9.74
N HIS A 170 -2.46 -4.71 10.96
CA HIS A 170 -2.78 -5.40 12.21
C HIS A 170 -4.27 -5.31 12.63
N GLY A 171 -5.12 -4.89 11.69
CA GLY A 171 -6.55 -4.74 11.94
C GLY A 171 -6.85 -3.86 13.15
N ARG A 172 -7.88 -4.17 13.94
CA ARG A 172 -8.30 -3.35 15.08
C ARG A 172 -7.59 -3.75 16.36
N GLU A 173 -7.49 -5.06 16.64
CA GLU A 173 -7.24 -5.58 17.99
C GLU A 173 -5.76 -5.92 18.28
N GLN A 174 -4.94 -6.22 17.27
CA GLN A 174 -3.59 -6.79 17.47
C GLN A 174 -2.51 -5.76 17.93
N GLY A 175 -2.90 -4.55 18.30
CA GLY A 175 -1.97 -3.47 18.66
C GLY A 175 -1.13 -3.01 17.48
N GLY A 176 -0.03 -2.30 17.75
CA GLY A 176 0.90 -1.84 16.71
C GLY A 176 1.52 -0.48 17.04
N ILE A 177 1.86 0.29 16.02
CA ILE A 177 2.39 1.65 16.17
C ILE A 177 1.48 2.58 15.40
N SER A 178 0.95 3.60 16.05
CA SER A 178 0.14 4.62 15.37
C SER A 178 0.97 5.41 14.36
N VAL A 179 0.31 6.09 13.42
CA VAL A 179 0.97 7.01 12.47
C VAL A 179 1.76 8.14 13.13
N HIS A 180 1.54 8.38 14.42
CA HIS A 180 2.27 9.36 15.23
C HIS A 180 3.45 8.75 16.00
N GLY A 181 3.81 7.48 15.75
CA GLY A 181 4.93 6.81 16.41
C GLY A 181 4.61 6.29 17.82
N VAL A 182 3.36 6.38 18.27
CA VAL A 182 2.95 5.90 19.60
C VAL A 182 2.60 4.42 19.53
N ARG A 183 3.20 3.60 20.40
CA ARG A 183 2.90 2.16 20.52
C ARG A 183 1.51 1.95 21.14
N GLN A 184 0.72 1.10 20.51
CA GLN A 184 -0.62 0.70 20.94
C GLN A 184 -0.56 -0.77 21.39
N PRO A 185 -0.97 -1.09 22.64
CA PRO A 185 -1.02 -2.46 23.10
C PRO A 185 -2.15 -3.23 22.39
N PRO A 186 -2.05 -4.57 22.28
CA PRO A 186 -3.17 -5.38 21.82
C PRO A 186 -4.34 -5.30 22.81
N THR A 187 -5.56 -5.34 22.30
CA THR A 187 -6.82 -5.28 23.06
C THR A 187 -7.52 -6.64 23.18
N SER A 188 -7.15 -7.61 22.33
CA SER A 188 -7.57 -9.01 22.45
C SER A 188 -6.43 -9.90 22.95
N GLY A 189 -6.75 -10.86 23.82
CA GLY A 189 -5.84 -11.92 24.27
C GLY A 189 -6.07 -13.26 23.58
N THR A 190 -7.13 -13.37 22.77
CA THR A 190 -7.63 -14.62 22.19
C THR A 190 -7.38 -14.74 20.69
N ASN A 191 -6.97 -13.66 20.02
CA ASN A 191 -6.63 -13.55 18.60
C ASN A 191 -5.28 -14.24 18.23
N LEU A 192 -5.17 -15.54 18.49
CA LEU A 192 -3.92 -16.31 18.39
C LEU A 192 -3.22 -16.17 17.02
N ASP A 193 -3.97 -16.19 15.93
CA ASP A 193 -3.39 -16.07 14.58
C ASP A 193 -2.86 -14.65 14.29
N GLU A 194 -3.50 -13.61 14.81
CA GLU A 194 -3.02 -12.23 14.69
C GLU A 194 -1.74 -12.02 15.50
N ARG A 195 -1.64 -12.66 16.67
CA ARG A 195 -0.41 -12.66 17.47
C ARG A 195 0.74 -13.34 16.73
N VAL A 196 0.47 -14.39 15.97
CA VAL A 196 1.46 -15.01 15.08
C VAL A 196 1.93 -14.00 14.03
N ASN A 197 1.00 -13.31 13.37
CA ASN A 197 1.33 -12.26 12.41
C ASN A 197 2.14 -11.10 13.02
N ALA A 198 1.86 -10.72 14.27
CA ALA A 198 2.62 -9.73 15.03
C ALA A 198 4.04 -10.17 15.41
N GLY A 199 4.37 -11.45 15.34
CA GLY A 199 5.72 -11.98 15.50
C GLY A 199 6.39 -12.39 14.19
N ALA A 200 5.63 -12.57 13.11
CA ALA A 200 6.08 -13.25 11.90
C ALA A 200 7.17 -12.49 11.12
N THR A 201 8.13 -13.24 10.61
CA THR A 201 9.18 -12.77 9.69
C THR A 201 9.11 -13.47 8.34
N THR A 202 8.67 -14.74 8.29
CA THR A 202 8.60 -15.53 7.05
C THR A 202 7.21 -16.08 6.77
N THR A 203 6.57 -16.69 7.77
CA THR A 203 5.27 -17.36 7.62
C THR A 203 4.18 -16.54 8.29
N PHE A 204 3.21 -16.10 7.50
CA PHE A 204 2.07 -15.29 7.94
C PHE A 204 0.77 -16.11 7.86
N VAL A 205 -0.28 -15.66 8.54
CA VAL A 205 -1.62 -16.23 8.46
C VAL A 205 -2.53 -15.23 7.76
N GLN A 206 -3.30 -15.71 6.78
CA GLN A 206 -4.40 -14.97 6.17
C GLN A 206 -5.64 -15.85 6.13
N ARG A 207 -6.74 -15.34 6.68
CA ARG A 207 -8.05 -16.01 6.65
C ARG A 207 -9.19 -15.00 6.60
N ALA A 208 -10.41 -15.52 6.49
CA ALA A 208 -11.61 -14.70 6.58
C ALA A 208 -11.69 -14.02 7.96
N ARG A 209 -12.31 -12.84 7.97
CA ARG A 209 -12.51 -12.10 9.22
C ARG A 209 -13.38 -12.91 10.17
N GLU A 210 -13.02 -12.87 11.45
CA GLU A 210 -13.71 -13.59 12.51
C GLU A 210 -13.77 -12.72 13.77
N ARG A 211 -14.91 -12.76 14.45
CA ARG A 211 -15.14 -12.08 15.74
C ARG A 211 -15.42 -13.06 16.88
N ASP A 212 -15.61 -14.34 16.59
CA ASP A 212 -15.79 -15.37 17.60
C ASP A 212 -14.42 -15.81 18.18
N PRO A 213 -14.11 -15.48 19.44
CA PRO A 213 -12.84 -15.86 20.06
C PRO A 213 -12.72 -17.37 20.32
N SER A 214 -13.82 -18.14 20.23
CA SER A 214 -13.82 -19.58 20.48
C SER A 214 -13.36 -20.42 19.28
N LEU A 215 -13.35 -19.84 18.09
CA LEU A 215 -12.91 -20.53 16.89
C LEU A 215 -11.40 -20.72 16.86
N ALA A 216 -10.95 -21.74 16.13
CA ALA A 216 -9.53 -22.03 16.01
C ALA A 216 -8.78 -20.82 15.42
N GLY A 217 -7.78 -20.32 16.17
CA GLY A 217 -7.03 -19.11 15.82
C GLY A 217 -7.62 -17.81 16.37
N GLY A 218 -8.81 -17.85 16.97
CA GLY A 218 -9.50 -16.73 17.62
C GLY A 218 -10.16 -15.74 16.67
N GLU A 219 -10.34 -14.52 17.16
CA GLU A 219 -10.71 -13.36 16.35
C GLU A 219 -9.63 -13.07 15.29
N PHE A 220 -10.03 -12.51 14.15
CA PHE A 220 -9.13 -12.15 13.06
C PHE A 220 -9.70 -11.01 12.21
N ASP A 221 -8.95 -9.95 12.07
CA ASP A 221 -9.23 -8.78 11.28
C ASP A 221 -7.98 -8.18 10.61
N ASP A 222 -6.81 -8.80 10.82
CA ASP A 222 -5.59 -8.65 10.02
C ASP A 222 -5.87 -8.72 8.51
N GLN A 223 -5.15 -7.88 7.76
CA GLN A 223 -5.14 -7.90 6.30
C GLN A 223 -3.70 -7.86 5.80
N LEU A 224 -3.38 -8.68 4.80
CA LEU A 224 -2.09 -8.62 4.14
C LEU A 224 -2.19 -8.58 2.63
N VAL A 225 -1.12 -8.11 2.01
CA VAL A 225 -0.88 -8.25 0.58
C VAL A 225 0.52 -8.79 0.35
N LEU A 226 0.67 -9.58 -0.71
CA LEU A 226 1.94 -10.16 -1.13
C LEU A 226 2.53 -9.40 -2.32
N VAL A 227 3.86 -9.44 -2.42
CA VAL A 227 4.59 -9.19 -3.66
C VAL A 227 5.07 -10.55 -4.19
N PRO A 228 4.35 -11.19 -5.13
CA PRO A 228 4.79 -12.45 -5.71
C PRO A 228 6.07 -12.26 -6.52
N VAL A 229 7.01 -13.22 -6.43
CA VAL A 229 8.29 -13.19 -7.16
C VAL A 229 8.06 -13.09 -8.67
N GLY A 230 7.13 -13.88 -9.21
CA GLY A 230 6.82 -13.87 -10.64
C GLY A 230 6.30 -12.52 -11.14
N ILE A 231 5.48 -11.83 -10.35
CA ILE A 231 5.00 -10.47 -10.70
C ILE A 231 6.15 -9.48 -10.64
N LEU A 232 6.97 -9.53 -9.59
CA LEU A 232 8.13 -8.67 -9.43
C LEU A 232 9.09 -8.79 -10.64
N PHE A 233 9.49 -10.00 -10.98
CA PHE A 233 10.42 -10.24 -12.08
C PHE A 233 9.82 -9.92 -13.44
N ASN A 234 8.54 -10.23 -13.67
CA ASN A 234 7.86 -9.84 -14.90
C ASN A 234 7.88 -8.32 -15.08
N ARG A 235 7.49 -7.55 -14.05
CA ARG A 235 7.48 -6.08 -14.10
C ARG A 235 8.90 -5.52 -14.31
N MET A 236 9.90 -6.04 -13.60
CA MET A 236 11.30 -5.61 -13.76
C MET A 236 11.84 -5.90 -15.16
N SER A 237 11.47 -7.04 -15.77
CA SER A 237 11.89 -7.39 -17.13
C SER A 237 11.27 -6.50 -18.21
N LEU A 238 10.04 -6.03 -17.99
CA LEU A 238 9.32 -5.15 -18.91
C LEU A 238 9.78 -3.70 -18.81
N ALA A 239 10.19 -3.28 -17.61
CA ALA A 239 10.59 -1.91 -17.35
C ALA A 239 11.94 -1.52 -17.96
N ARG A 240 12.68 -2.48 -18.58
CA ARG A 240 13.99 -2.31 -19.26
C ARG A 240 14.52 -0.89 -19.14
N THR A 241 15.15 -0.61 -18.00
CA THR A 241 16.15 0.44 -17.88
C THR A 241 17.07 0.30 -19.09
N LEU A 242 17.00 1.25 -20.03
CA LEU A 242 17.80 1.28 -21.26
C LEU A 242 19.29 1.34 -20.89
N PRO A 243 20.13 0.39 -21.32
CA PRO A 243 21.47 0.71 -21.74
C PRO A 243 21.41 1.02 -23.25
N HIS A 244 21.44 2.29 -23.62
CA HIS A 244 22.10 2.63 -24.88
C HIS A 244 23.57 2.75 -24.51
N GLY A 245 24.33 1.71 -24.85
CA GLY A 245 25.77 1.78 -24.81
C GLY A 245 26.25 2.87 -25.75
N GLU A 246 27.18 3.68 -25.24
CA GLU A 246 28.41 4.00 -25.95
C GLU A 246 29.58 3.60 -25.04
#